data_AF-A0A2A3EM76-F1
#
_entry.id   AF-A0A2A3EM76-F1
#
_cell.length_a   1.000
_cell.length_b   1.000
_cell.length_c   1.000
_cell.angle_alpha   90.00
_cell.angle_beta   90.00
_cell.angle_gamma   90.00
#
_symmetry.space_group_name_H-M   'P 1'
#
loop_
_entity.id
_entity.type
_entity.pdbx_description
1 polymer ?
#
loop_
_entity_poly.entity_id
_entity_poly.type
_entity_poly.pdbx_seq_one_letter_code
_entity_poly.pdbx_strand_id
1 'polypeptide(L)'
;MNIDSDNSEPVKKKTKSNNIKNDSFCVLKDKNYIDKNSEYQEKEELTDNEDNEESTLSNKDDDDTLFPFPPDYDVTDMLEGIKYHGLFPTVTDRYFTAYYKLNVQSPADDICILIHSNRICMLTLAPSHTIFQGDKYITKVNFKVSNKLDRVLNKVSGKSKHGAQPLQMNSNICIITCSNEKTYIIKCCIIGKLVEVNEALIENPKLLLEPPHKGGYIAIILPNIKLLDKIKESLLTQEQYNLKILEQKVTMNHLEISQVCTTKTLLNNDLKIINKETQTHCNKDQIILSNVS
;
A
#
# COMPACT_ATOMS: atom_id res chain seq x y z
N MET A 1 35.22 -51.16 20.10
CA MET A 1 35.88 -51.43 21.41
C MET A 1 36.75 -50.24 21.75
N ASN A 2 37.09 -50.11 23.04
CA ASN A 2 37.83 -49.01 23.68
C ASN A 2 37.02 -47.71 23.86
N ILE A 3 36.36 -47.72 25.02
CA ILE A 3 36.09 -46.61 25.92
C ILE A 3 37.42 -45.94 26.32
N ASP A 4 37.43 -44.63 26.57
CA ASP A 4 37.91 -44.07 27.85
C ASP A 4 37.56 -42.59 28.01
N SER A 5 37.23 -42.24 29.26
CA SER A 5 36.89 -40.90 29.77
C SER A 5 38.14 -40.19 30.29
N ASP A 6 38.14 -38.86 30.43
CA ASP A 6 37.85 -38.23 31.74
C ASP A 6 37.84 -36.68 31.76
N ASN A 7 37.41 -36.16 32.90
CA ASN A 7 37.08 -34.76 33.21
C ASN A 7 38.29 -33.84 33.47
N SER A 8 38.16 -32.53 33.17
CA SER A 8 38.61 -31.46 34.10
C SER A 8 38.14 -30.05 33.72
N GLU A 9 37.35 -29.42 34.61
CA GLU A 9 37.28 -27.96 34.84
C GLU A 9 37.94 -27.67 36.21
N PRO A 10 38.09 -26.40 36.70
CA PRO A 10 38.34 -25.12 36.03
C PRO A 10 39.51 -24.33 36.70
N VAL A 11 39.97 -23.21 36.11
CA VAL A 11 40.97 -22.30 36.75
C VAL A 11 40.51 -20.82 36.78
N LYS A 12 40.96 -20.08 37.81
CA LYS A 12 40.31 -18.87 38.37
C LYS A 12 41.05 -17.56 38.09
N LYS A 13 40.26 -16.47 37.99
CA LYS A 13 40.45 -15.08 38.52
C LYS A 13 41.81 -14.35 38.37
N LYS A 14 41.73 -13.12 37.81
CA LYS A 14 42.18 -11.83 38.42
C LYS A 14 41.40 -10.72 37.69
N THR A 15 40.45 -9.98 38.27
CA THR A 15 40.42 -9.06 39.45
C THR A 15 40.88 -7.63 39.11
N LYS A 16 39.88 -6.72 38.99
CA LYS A 16 39.76 -5.28 39.41
C LYS A 16 40.99 -4.33 39.22
N SER A 17 40.86 -3.00 39.06
CA SER A 17 39.91 -2.10 39.76
C SER A 17 39.93 -0.64 39.25
N ASN A 18 38.83 0.10 39.46
CA ASN A 18 38.78 1.54 39.85
C ASN A 18 39.22 2.60 38.78
N ASN A 19 38.81 3.87 38.74
CA ASN A 19 38.04 4.81 39.62
C ASN A 19 37.57 6.02 38.74
N ILE A 20 36.63 6.96 39.04
CA ILE A 20 35.54 7.10 40.04
C ILE A 20 34.66 8.37 39.70
N LYS A 21 33.37 8.41 40.10
CA LYS A 21 32.49 9.63 40.34
C LYS A 21 32.09 10.53 39.13
N ASN A 22 30.97 11.28 39.12
CA ASN A 22 29.86 11.54 40.08
C ASN A 22 28.56 11.99 39.34
N ASP A 23 27.39 11.87 40.00
CA ASP A 23 26.14 12.69 39.98
C ASP A 23 25.54 13.22 38.63
N SER A 24 24.22 13.41 38.41
CA SER A 24 23.04 13.49 39.30
C SER A 24 21.71 13.17 38.56
N PHE A 25 20.79 12.53 39.28
CA PHE A 25 19.31 12.60 39.26
C PHE A 25 18.52 13.05 38.00
N CYS A 26 17.55 12.22 37.58
CA CYS A 26 16.16 12.66 37.31
C CYS A 26 15.19 11.45 37.32
N VAL A 27 14.29 11.40 38.30
CA VAL A 27 13.25 10.38 38.46
C VAL A 27 11.91 10.92 37.95
N LEU A 28 11.14 10.15 37.16
CA LEU A 28 9.68 10.28 37.08
C LEU A 28 8.97 9.03 36.50
N LYS A 29 8.75 8.05 37.39
CA LYS A 29 7.61 7.11 37.50
C LYS A 29 6.91 6.60 36.23
N ASP A 30 7.14 5.31 35.94
CA ASP A 30 6.25 4.46 35.15
C ASP A 30 4.87 4.28 35.81
N LYS A 31 3.83 4.03 35.00
CA LYS A 31 2.54 3.46 35.44
C LYS A 31 2.31 2.14 34.70
N ASN A 32 2.31 1.05 35.45
CA ASN A 32 1.93 -0.28 34.94
C ASN A 32 0.42 -0.34 34.72
N TYR A 33 0.00 -0.85 33.56
CA TYR A 33 -1.30 -1.52 33.40
C TYR A 33 -1.03 -3.03 33.46
N ILE A 34 -1.80 -3.74 34.28
CA ILE A 34 -1.81 -5.21 34.35
C ILE A 34 -3.22 -5.66 34.01
N ASP A 35 -3.34 -6.39 32.91
CA ASP A 35 -4.57 -7.10 32.55
C ASP A 35 -4.88 -8.17 33.61
N LYS A 36 -6.17 -8.35 33.93
CA LYS A 36 -6.68 -9.54 34.58
C LYS A 36 -7.96 -9.99 33.90
N ASN A 37 -7.91 -11.22 33.39
CA ASN A 37 -9.03 -12.06 33.02
C ASN A 37 -8.79 -13.44 33.66
N SER A 38 -9.84 -14.28 33.70
CA SER A 38 -9.90 -15.62 34.33
C SER A 38 -9.92 -15.63 35.86
N GLU A 39 -10.70 -16.47 36.56
CA GLU A 39 -11.73 -17.44 36.12
C GLU A 39 -12.71 -17.77 37.28
N TYR A 40 -13.75 -18.56 36.99
CA TYR A 40 -14.83 -19.08 37.85
C TYR A 40 -14.49 -19.46 39.31
N GLN A 41 -15.48 -19.34 40.21
CA GLN A 41 -16.14 -20.53 40.79
C GLN A 41 -17.48 -20.23 41.50
N GLU A 42 -18.21 -21.30 41.81
CA GLU A 42 -19.62 -21.34 42.19
C GLU A 42 -19.90 -21.06 43.69
N LYS A 43 -21.19 -20.88 43.96
CA LYS A 43 -21.98 -21.40 45.10
C LYS A 43 -21.25 -22.45 45.97
N GLU A 44 -21.51 -22.58 47.28
CA GLU A 44 -22.72 -22.32 48.07
C GLU A 44 -22.32 -22.44 49.55
N GLU A 45 -22.80 -21.59 50.46
CA GLU A 45 -22.96 -22.01 51.86
C GLU A 45 -24.02 -21.18 52.58
N LEU A 46 -25.07 -21.88 53.04
CA LEU A 46 -26.17 -21.33 53.82
C LEU A 46 -25.79 -21.38 55.30
N THR A 47 -25.90 -20.24 56.00
CA THR A 47 -26.06 -20.23 57.45
C THR A 47 -27.19 -19.28 57.81
N ASP A 48 -28.34 -19.86 58.13
CA ASP A 48 -29.48 -19.11 58.68
C ASP A 48 -29.09 -18.53 60.04
N ASN A 49 -29.32 -17.23 60.22
CA ASN A 49 -29.60 -16.63 61.52
C ASN A 49 -30.60 -15.51 61.28
N GLU A 50 -31.85 -15.73 61.68
CA GLU A 50 -32.85 -14.69 61.79
C GLU A 50 -32.45 -13.74 62.92
N ASP A 51 -32.37 -12.44 62.66
CA ASP A 51 -32.64 -11.42 63.66
C ASP A 51 -33.22 -10.18 62.97
N ASN A 52 -34.43 -9.80 63.39
CA ASN A 52 -35.13 -8.63 62.88
C ASN A 52 -34.60 -7.37 63.59
N GLU A 53 -33.79 -6.55 62.91
CA GLU A 53 -33.66 -5.14 63.27
C GLU A 53 -33.93 -4.22 62.06
N GLU A 54 -35.04 -3.50 62.17
CA GLU A 54 -35.53 -2.49 61.23
C GLU A 54 -34.63 -1.24 61.28
N SER A 55 -33.52 -1.26 60.54
CA SER A 55 -32.65 -0.08 60.40
C SER A 55 -33.17 0.85 59.29
N THR A 56 -34.13 1.72 59.65
CA THR A 56 -34.55 2.85 58.81
C THR A 56 -33.39 3.84 58.61
N LEU A 57 -32.59 3.65 57.56
CA LEU A 57 -31.54 4.58 57.15
C LEU A 57 -32.03 5.48 56.01
N SER A 58 -32.81 6.49 56.40
CA SER A 58 -33.17 7.60 55.52
C SER A 58 -31.95 8.52 55.31
N ASN A 59 -31.19 8.31 54.24
CA ASN A 59 -30.30 9.33 53.69
C ASN A 59 -30.76 9.65 52.27
N LYS A 60 -31.16 10.91 52.07
CA LYS A 60 -31.67 11.45 50.82
C LYS A 60 -30.52 11.96 49.98
N ASP A 61 -29.99 11.10 49.13
CA ASP A 61 -29.14 11.49 48.00
C ASP A 61 -29.88 11.10 46.70
N ASP A 62 -31.04 11.74 46.49
CA ASP A 62 -31.98 11.51 45.38
C ASP A 62 -31.44 12.05 44.02
N ASP A 63 -30.18 11.74 43.66
CA ASP A 63 -29.57 12.13 42.37
C ASP A 63 -29.80 11.06 41.28
N ASP A 64 -29.88 9.78 41.65
CA ASP A 64 -30.18 8.67 40.73
C ASP A 64 -31.60 8.78 40.10
N THR A 65 -32.51 9.55 40.69
CA THR A 65 -33.84 9.85 40.14
C THR A 65 -33.87 10.95 39.07
N LEU A 66 -32.77 11.67 38.82
CA LEU A 66 -32.73 12.73 37.80
C LEU A 66 -32.62 12.19 36.36
N PHE A 67 -32.27 10.92 36.18
CA PHE A 67 -32.25 10.23 34.90
C PHE A 67 -32.94 8.86 34.98
N PRO A 68 -34.28 8.81 35.07
CA PRO A 68 -35.01 7.56 34.97
C PRO A 68 -34.70 6.92 33.61
N PHE A 69 -34.25 5.66 33.63
CA PHE A 69 -34.03 4.91 32.39
C PHE A 69 -35.34 4.85 31.59
N PRO A 70 -35.31 5.04 30.25
CA PRO A 70 -36.47 4.84 29.40
C PRO A 70 -37.03 3.43 29.66
N PRO A 71 -38.33 3.27 29.87
CA PRO A 71 -38.87 1.96 30.21
C PRO A 71 -38.85 1.03 28.99
N ASP A 72 -38.48 -0.23 29.20
CA ASP A 72 -38.25 -1.25 28.15
C ASP A 72 -39.52 -1.74 27.41
N TYR A 73 -40.61 -0.96 27.41
CA TYR A 73 -41.92 -1.38 26.89
C TYR A 73 -42.00 -1.46 25.36
N ASP A 74 -41.06 -0.88 24.63
CA ASP A 74 -41.02 -0.99 23.17
C ASP A 74 -39.59 -1.12 22.63
N VAL A 75 -39.11 -2.37 22.55
CA VAL A 75 -37.86 -2.73 21.86
C VAL A 75 -38.06 -2.97 20.36
N THR A 76 -39.24 -2.69 19.79
CA THR A 76 -39.54 -2.96 18.37
C THR A 76 -38.66 -2.13 17.45
N ASP A 77 -38.42 -0.86 17.79
CA ASP A 77 -37.49 0.05 17.10
C ASP A 77 -36.03 -0.46 17.13
N MET A 78 -35.62 -1.21 18.17
CA MET A 78 -34.30 -1.85 18.23
C MET A 78 -34.21 -3.13 17.40
N LEU A 79 -35.34 -3.77 17.12
CA LEU A 79 -35.45 -4.97 16.28
C LEU A 79 -35.69 -4.61 14.81
N GLU A 80 -36.15 -3.39 14.49
CA GLU A 80 -36.30 -2.92 13.12
C GLU A 80 -34.93 -2.63 12.49
N GLY A 81 -34.42 -3.60 11.73
CA GLY A 81 -33.14 -3.50 11.04
C GLY A 81 -33.10 -2.31 10.06
N ILE A 82 -32.34 -1.27 10.42
CA ILE A 82 -32.16 -0.05 9.61
C ILE A 82 -31.58 -0.43 8.24
N LYS A 83 -32.38 -0.18 7.18
CA LYS A 83 -31.98 -0.44 5.78
C LYS A 83 -30.99 0.62 5.28
N TYR A 84 -29.72 0.43 5.61
CA TYR A 84 -28.63 1.22 5.04
C TYR A 84 -28.47 0.90 3.55
N HIS A 85 -28.74 1.90 2.70
CA HIS A 85 -28.68 1.80 1.24
C HIS A 85 -27.37 2.38 0.66
N GLY A 86 -26.43 2.79 1.51
CA GLY A 86 -25.11 3.27 1.10
C GLY A 86 -24.11 2.13 0.92
N LEU A 87 -22.97 2.46 0.29
CA LEU A 87 -21.81 1.58 0.28
C LEU A 87 -20.96 1.85 1.52
N PHE A 88 -20.63 0.82 2.30
CA PHE A 88 -19.71 0.95 3.41
C PHE A 88 -18.28 1.22 2.91
N PRO A 89 -17.56 2.22 3.44
CA PRO A 89 -16.21 2.54 3.01
C PRO A 89 -15.22 1.45 3.41
N THR A 90 -14.31 1.10 2.50
CA THR A 90 -13.35 0.00 2.72
C THR A 90 -12.29 0.41 3.75
N VAL A 91 -11.45 -0.56 4.16
CA VAL A 91 -10.32 -0.28 5.06
C VAL A 91 -9.33 0.69 4.42
N THR A 92 -9.15 0.63 3.09
CA THR A 92 -8.30 1.58 2.36
C THR A 92 -8.89 2.99 2.45
N ASP A 93 -10.19 3.15 2.12
CA ASP A 93 -10.84 4.46 2.05
C ASP A 93 -10.91 5.18 3.41
N ARG A 94 -11.08 4.41 4.50
CA ARG A 94 -11.20 4.97 5.86
C ARG A 94 -9.88 5.44 6.45
N TYR A 95 -8.77 4.79 6.13
CA TYR A 95 -7.52 4.96 6.89
C TYR A 95 -6.28 5.30 6.07
N PHE A 96 -6.33 5.21 4.74
CA PHE A 96 -5.19 5.49 3.88
C PHE A 96 -5.44 6.69 2.96
N THR A 97 -4.41 7.53 2.79
CA THR A 97 -4.39 8.60 1.79
C THR A 97 -3.48 8.20 0.63
N ALA A 98 -4.00 8.28 -0.60
CA ALA A 98 -3.25 7.95 -1.80
C ALA A 98 -2.33 9.10 -2.26
N TYR A 99 -1.07 8.76 -2.50
CA TYR A 99 -0.05 9.63 -3.07
C TYR A 99 0.62 8.94 -4.26
N TYR A 100 1.04 9.72 -5.26
CA TYR A 100 1.53 9.18 -6.53
C TYR A 100 2.92 9.69 -6.88
N LYS A 101 3.78 8.79 -7.37
CA LYS A 101 5.04 9.12 -8.04
C LYS A 101 4.95 8.70 -9.50
N LEU A 102 5.03 9.68 -10.39
CA LEU A 102 4.99 9.44 -11.84
C LEU A 102 6.40 9.16 -12.40
N ASN A 103 6.47 8.38 -13.46
CA ASN A 103 7.65 8.15 -14.30
C ASN A 103 8.92 7.78 -13.51
N VAL A 104 8.84 6.79 -12.64
CA VAL A 104 9.91 6.48 -11.66
C VAL A 104 11.19 5.98 -12.32
N GLN A 105 11.09 5.08 -13.29
CA GLN A 105 12.19 4.64 -14.16
C GLN A 105 11.98 4.98 -15.64
N SER A 106 10.73 4.92 -16.12
CA SER A 106 10.36 5.10 -17.52
C SER A 106 9.01 5.82 -17.66
N PRO A 107 8.64 6.33 -18.85
CA PRO A 107 7.31 6.87 -19.07
C PRO A 107 6.19 5.89 -18.66
N ALA A 108 5.21 6.38 -17.89
CA ALA A 108 4.13 5.61 -17.27
C ALA A 108 4.58 4.45 -16.35
N ASP A 109 5.79 4.49 -15.80
CA ASP A 109 6.17 3.74 -14.59
C ASP A 109 5.70 4.51 -13.36
N ASP A 110 4.39 4.48 -13.14
CA ASP A 110 3.69 5.26 -12.13
C ASP A 110 3.35 4.40 -10.90
N ILE A 111 3.80 4.84 -9.73
CA ILE A 111 3.70 4.11 -8.47
C ILE A 111 2.75 4.83 -7.51
N CYS A 112 1.90 4.06 -6.83
CA CYS A 112 0.96 4.55 -5.84
C CYS A 112 1.42 4.15 -4.42
N ILE A 113 1.37 5.13 -3.51
CA ILE A 113 1.81 5.03 -2.13
C ILE A 113 0.60 5.41 -1.26
N LEU A 114 0.03 4.42 -0.61
CA LEU A 114 -1.05 4.59 0.36
C LEU A 114 -0.45 4.80 1.75
N ILE A 115 -0.62 6.00 2.31
CA ILE A 115 -0.10 6.33 3.65
C ILE A 115 -1.25 6.20 4.65
N HIS A 116 -1.11 5.27 5.59
CA HIS A 116 -2.07 5.05 6.68
C HIS A 116 -2.03 6.20 7.71
N SER A 117 -3.12 6.40 8.45
CA SER A 117 -3.19 7.31 9.61
C SER A 117 -2.07 7.06 10.63
N ASN A 118 -1.78 5.79 10.93
CA ASN A 118 -0.64 5.35 11.78
C ASN A 118 0.74 5.47 11.10
N ARG A 119 0.86 6.20 9.98
CA ARG A 119 2.10 6.49 9.23
C ARG A 119 2.84 5.27 8.65
N ILE A 120 2.22 4.10 8.59
CA ILE A 120 2.72 2.97 7.79
C ILE A 120 2.32 3.17 6.32
N CYS A 121 3.18 2.78 5.38
CA CYS A 121 2.94 2.93 3.95
C CYS A 121 2.66 1.58 3.29
N MET A 122 1.69 1.53 2.41
CA MET A 122 1.39 0.39 1.54
C MET A 122 1.74 0.80 0.09
N LEU A 123 2.52 -0.04 -0.58
CA LEU A 123 3.04 0.22 -1.92
C LEU A 123 2.24 -0.57 -2.96
N THR A 124 1.77 0.11 -3.99
CA THR A 124 0.91 -0.43 -5.07
C THR A 124 1.34 0.18 -6.41
N LEU A 125 0.87 -0.38 -7.53
CA LEU A 125 1.01 0.29 -8.84
C LEU A 125 -0.08 1.36 -8.99
N ALA A 126 0.22 2.46 -9.69
CA ALA A 126 -0.82 3.42 -10.05
C ALA A 126 -1.68 2.87 -11.20
N PRO A 127 -2.97 3.25 -11.31
CA PRO A 127 -3.84 2.81 -12.41
C PRO A 127 -3.32 3.14 -13.82
N SER A 128 -2.47 4.16 -13.97
CA SER A 128 -1.83 4.53 -15.23
C SER A 128 -0.60 3.68 -15.58
N HIS A 129 -0.14 2.78 -14.71
CA HIS A 129 1.13 2.06 -14.91
C HIS A 129 1.14 1.21 -16.19
N THR A 130 2.25 1.21 -16.95
CA THR A 130 2.41 0.50 -18.25
C THR A 130 2.06 -1.01 -18.26
N ILE A 131 2.07 -1.66 -17.09
CA ILE A 131 1.64 -3.06 -16.89
C ILE A 131 0.13 -3.22 -17.10
N PHE A 132 -0.67 -2.23 -16.72
CA PHE A 132 -2.12 -2.21 -16.90
C PHE A 132 -2.56 -1.63 -18.27
N GLN A 133 -1.62 -1.18 -19.09
CA GLN A 133 -1.89 -0.56 -20.39
C GLN A 133 -1.76 -1.57 -21.55
N GLY A 134 -2.81 -1.71 -22.36
CA GLY A 134 -2.86 -2.57 -23.56
C GLY A 134 -3.07 -4.05 -23.24
N ASP A 135 -3.03 -4.90 -24.28
CA ASP A 135 -3.39 -6.33 -24.22
C ASP A 135 -2.30 -7.21 -23.59
N LYS A 136 -1.83 -6.82 -22.40
CA LYS A 136 -0.84 -7.53 -21.61
C LYS A 136 -1.49 -8.08 -20.35
N TYR A 137 -1.08 -9.28 -19.94
CA TYR A 137 -1.43 -9.81 -18.63
C TYR A 137 -0.17 -10.14 -17.84
N ILE A 138 -0.27 -10.07 -16.51
CA ILE A 138 0.83 -10.35 -15.61
C ILE A 138 0.99 -11.87 -15.52
N THR A 139 2.18 -12.38 -15.86
CA THR A 139 2.48 -13.82 -15.84
C THR A 139 3.15 -14.24 -14.54
N LYS A 140 3.99 -13.39 -13.94
CA LYS A 140 4.72 -13.70 -12.71
C LYS A 140 5.13 -12.45 -11.95
N VAL A 141 5.08 -12.52 -10.62
CA VAL A 141 5.74 -11.57 -9.71
C VAL A 141 6.86 -12.29 -8.98
N ASN A 142 8.04 -11.67 -8.90
CA ASN A 142 9.20 -12.21 -8.23
C ASN A 142 9.80 -11.20 -7.24
N PHE A 143 9.88 -11.57 -5.97
CA PHE A 143 10.44 -10.76 -4.89
C PHE A 143 11.95 -10.97 -4.69
N LYS A 144 12.56 -11.93 -5.40
CA LYS A 144 14.01 -12.08 -5.49
C LYS A 144 14.62 -11.08 -6.47
N VAL A 145 14.86 -9.86 -5.96
CA VAL A 145 15.38 -8.72 -6.74
C VAL A 145 16.86 -8.81 -7.09
N SER A 146 17.61 -9.72 -6.46
CA SER A 146 19.02 -10.02 -6.80
C SER A 146 19.39 -11.42 -6.32
N ASN A 147 20.49 -11.98 -6.84
CA ASN A 147 21.00 -13.30 -6.44
C ASN A 147 21.23 -13.42 -4.92
N LYS A 148 21.58 -12.31 -4.26
CA LYS A 148 21.84 -12.22 -2.81
C LYS A 148 20.69 -11.62 -1.99
N LEU A 149 19.62 -11.14 -2.64
CA LEU A 149 18.57 -10.37 -1.98
C LEU A 149 17.17 -10.83 -2.40
N ASP A 150 16.52 -11.50 -1.47
CA ASP A 150 15.13 -11.89 -1.54
C ASP A 150 14.31 -11.10 -0.50
N ARG A 151 13.18 -10.53 -0.92
CA ARG A 151 12.29 -9.78 -0.03
C ARG A 151 11.33 -10.68 0.75
N VAL A 152 11.10 -11.92 0.32
CA VAL A 152 10.28 -12.92 1.04
C VAL A 152 10.99 -13.35 2.33
N LEU A 153 12.31 -13.48 2.29
CA LEU A 153 13.14 -13.88 3.45
C LEU A 153 13.30 -12.78 4.52
N ASN A 154 12.43 -11.76 4.54
CA ASN A 154 12.47 -10.62 5.44
C ASN A 154 11.94 -10.97 6.83
N LYS A 155 12.83 -11.30 7.77
CA LYS A 155 12.48 -11.66 9.16
C LYS A 155 12.32 -10.41 10.03
N VAL A 156 11.08 -9.93 10.16
CA VAL A 156 10.73 -8.77 11.01
C VAL A 156 10.25 -9.22 12.38
N SER A 157 10.85 -8.71 13.46
CA SER A 157 10.46 -9.05 14.82
C SER A 157 10.54 -7.87 15.80
N GLY A 158 9.77 -7.98 16.90
CA GLY A 158 9.87 -7.09 18.06
C GLY A 158 9.50 -5.61 17.85
N LYS A 159 9.76 -4.81 18.89
CA LYS A 159 9.63 -3.35 18.87
C LYS A 159 10.59 -2.75 17.84
N SER A 160 10.21 -1.60 17.26
CA SER A 160 10.98 -0.91 16.21
C SER A 160 11.23 -1.72 14.92
N LYS A 161 10.55 -2.86 14.73
CA LYS A 161 10.69 -3.76 13.57
C LYS A 161 12.18 -4.12 13.35
N HIS A 162 12.73 -4.87 14.30
CA HIS A 162 14.11 -5.37 14.26
C HIS A 162 14.22 -6.48 13.20
N GLY A 163 15.40 -6.63 12.58
CA GLY A 163 15.61 -7.62 11.49
C GLY A 163 15.03 -7.23 10.12
N ALA A 164 14.11 -6.27 10.08
CA ALA A 164 13.54 -5.74 8.84
C ALA A 164 14.59 -5.17 7.88
N GLN A 165 14.52 -5.58 6.61
CA GLN A 165 15.41 -5.10 5.57
C GLN A 165 15.26 -3.57 5.38
N PRO A 166 16.35 -2.79 5.42
CA PRO A 166 16.30 -1.36 5.14
C PRO A 166 16.02 -1.13 3.65
N LEU A 167 15.21 -0.11 3.37
CA LEU A 167 14.84 0.32 2.03
C LEU A 167 15.23 1.78 1.80
N GLN A 168 15.86 2.01 0.65
CA GLN A 168 16.14 3.32 0.09
C GLN A 168 15.18 3.62 -1.06
N MET A 169 15.03 4.89 -1.43
CA MET A 169 14.08 5.31 -2.47
C MET A 169 14.21 4.53 -3.79
N ASN A 170 15.45 4.29 -4.23
CA ASN A 170 15.76 3.57 -5.47
C ASN A 170 15.88 2.04 -5.29
N SER A 171 15.50 1.50 -4.12
CA SER A 171 15.55 0.05 -3.87
C SER A 171 14.51 -0.69 -4.70
N ASN A 172 14.92 -1.80 -5.33
CA ASN A 172 14.01 -2.72 -5.97
C ASN A 172 13.18 -3.47 -4.90
N ILE A 173 11.88 -3.63 -5.14
CA ILE A 173 10.94 -4.37 -4.29
C ILE A 173 10.59 -5.71 -4.93
N CYS A 174 10.13 -5.69 -6.19
CA CYS A 174 9.84 -6.89 -6.95
C CYS A 174 10.17 -6.69 -8.45
N ILE A 175 10.17 -7.79 -9.18
CA ILE A 175 10.28 -7.85 -10.63
C ILE A 175 8.97 -8.47 -11.13
N ILE A 176 8.26 -7.78 -12.01
CA ILE A 176 6.99 -8.23 -12.58
C ILE A 176 7.24 -8.60 -14.04
N THR A 177 6.89 -9.82 -14.44
CA THR A 177 6.94 -10.31 -15.82
C THR A 177 5.54 -10.30 -16.41
N CYS A 178 5.44 -9.84 -17.66
CA CYS A 178 4.20 -9.84 -18.44
C CYS A 178 4.22 -10.93 -19.54
N SER A 179 3.06 -11.14 -20.17
CA SER A 179 2.84 -12.11 -21.26
C SER A 179 3.74 -11.93 -22.49
N ASN A 180 4.28 -10.73 -22.69
CA ASN A 180 5.20 -10.38 -23.77
C ASN A 180 6.68 -10.51 -23.38
N GLU A 181 6.98 -11.31 -22.36
CA GLU A 181 8.30 -11.54 -21.74
C GLU A 181 9.00 -10.28 -21.18
N LYS A 182 8.37 -9.09 -21.27
CA LYS A 182 8.94 -7.87 -20.70
C LYS A 182 8.87 -7.91 -19.18
N THR A 183 9.96 -7.47 -18.56
CA THR A 183 10.12 -7.40 -17.11
C THR A 183 10.17 -5.95 -16.64
N TYR A 184 9.46 -5.66 -15.56
CA TYR A 184 9.34 -4.35 -14.93
C TYR A 184 9.88 -4.43 -13.49
N ILE A 185 10.78 -3.52 -13.09
CA ILE A 185 11.45 -3.56 -11.79
C ILE A 185 10.85 -2.50 -10.88
N ILE A 186 9.96 -2.89 -9.98
CA ILE A 186 9.23 -1.91 -9.15
C ILE A 186 10.15 -1.35 -8.06
N LYS A 187 10.19 -0.02 -7.98
CA LYS A 187 10.98 0.74 -7.01
C LYS A 187 10.20 1.04 -5.73
N CYS A 188 10.93 1.26 -4.65
CA CYS A 188 10.36 1.53 -3.32
C CYS A 188 9.72 2.93 -3.21
N CYS A 189 10.31 3.95 -3.85
CA CYS A 189 9.91 5.36 -3.77
C CYS A 189 9.91 5.99 -2.36
N ILE A 190 10.27 5.24 -1.31
CA ILE A 190 10.24 5.66 0.10
C ILE A 190 11.55 5.21 0.78
N ILE A 191 11.99 5.94 1.81
CA ILE A 191 13.08 5.52 2.71
C ILE A 191 12.47 4.97 4.00
N GLY A 192 12.80 3.73 4.36
CA GLY A 192 12.15 3.04 5.48
C GLY A 192 12.68 1.63 5.73
N LYS A 193 11.84 0.82 6.37
CA LYS A 193 12.06 -0.62 6.62
C LYS A 193 10.95 -1.42 5.95
N LEU A 194 11.31 -2.51 5.27
CA LEU A 194 10.33 -3.47 4.74
C LEU A 194 9.65 -4.19 5.90
N VAL A 195 8.33 -4.07 6.02
CA VAL A 195 7.55 -4.82 7.01
C VAL A 195 7.12 -6.15 6.41
N GLU A 196 6.60 -6.12 5.19
CA GLU A 196 5.95 -7.27 4.55
C GLU A 196 6.02 -7.14 3.02
N VAL A 197 6.05 -8.28 2.32
CA VAL A 197 5.75 -8.36 0.89
C VAL A 197 4.55 -9.27 0.69
N ASN A 198 3.73 -8.99 -0.32
CA ASN A 198 2.55 -9.79 -0.60
C ASN A 198 2.93 -11.09 -1.32
N GLU A 199 3.22 -12.14 -0.55
CA GLU A 199 3.60 -13.46 -1.06
C GLU A 199 2.52 -14.09 -1.95
N ALA A 200 1.23 -13.74 -1.75
CA ALA A 200 0.14 -14.22 -2.61
C ALA A 200 0.27 -13.79 -4.08
N LEU A 201 1.07 -12.75 -4.39
CA LEU A 201 1.38 -12.37 -5.78
C LEU A 201 2.29 -13.37 -6.50
N ILE A 202 3.02 -14.21 -5.77
CA ILE A 202 3.89 -15.26 -6.33
C ILE A 202 3.01 -16.38 -6.93
N GLU A 203 1.93 -16.73 -6.23
CA GLU A 203 0.95 -17.74 -6.64
C GLU A 203 -0.08 -17.15 -7.63
N ASN A 204 -0.63 -15.98 -7.30
CA ASN A 204 -1.74 -15.36 -8.00
C ASN A 204 -1.38 -13.93 -8.48
N PRO A 205 -0.55 -13.78 -9.53
CA PRO A 205 -0.08 -12.48 -10.01
C PRO A 205 -1.20 -11.54 -10.50
N LYS A 206 -2.37 -12.09 -10.86
CA LYS A 206 -3.57 -11.32 -11.25
C LYS A 206 -4.11 -10.43 -10.12
N LEU A 207 -3.79 -10.74 -8.86
CA LEU A 207 -4.24 -10.00 -7.69
C LEU A 207 -3.78 -8.53 -7.70
N LEU A 208 -2.70 -8.19 -8.42
CA LEU A 208 -2.26 -6.81 -8.67
C LEU A 208 -3.27 -5.94 -9.44
N LEU A 209 -4.29 -6.53 -10.06
CA LEU A 209 -5.38 -5.80 -10.74
C LEU A 209 -6.50 -5.40 -9.76
N GLU A 210 -6.62 -6.10 -8.64
CA GLU A 210 -7.62 -5.82 -7.61
C GLU A 210 -7.19 -4.62 -6.75
N PRO A 211 -8.12 -3.96 -6.03
CA PRO A 211 -7.76 -2.90 -5.11
C PRO A 211 -6.98 -3.44 -3.88
N PRO A 212 -6.22 -2.57 -3.18
CA PRO A 212 -5.30 -3.01 -2.13
C PRO A 212 -5.96 -3.70 -0.94
N HIS A 213 -7.20 -3.34 -0.59
CA HIS A 213 -7.98 -4.02 0.45
C HIS A 213 -8.40 -5.46 0.11
N LYS A 214 -8.36 -5.85 -1.17
CA LYS A 214 -8.53 -7.24 -1.62
C LYS A 214 -7.21 -7.98 -1.82
N GLY A 215 -6.07 -7.35 -1.51
CA GLY A 215 -4.74 -7.92 -1.73
C GLY A 215 -3.98 -7.34 -2.93
N GLY A 216 -4.46 -6.28 -3.58
CA GLY A 216 -3.74 -5.61 -4.69
C GLY A 216 -2.50 -4.79 -4.30
N TYR A 217 -1.86 -5.08 -3.16
CA TYR A 217 -0.64 -4.41 -2.72
C TYR A 217 0.61 -5.26 -2.98
N ILE A 218 1.76 -4.60 -3.13
CA ILE A 218 3.05 -5.23 -3.37
C ILE A 218 3.80 -5.44 -2.05
N ALA A 219 3.86 -4.39 -1.22
CA ALA A 219 4.65 -4.39 0.00
C ALA A 219 4.09 -3.41 1.05
N ILE A 220 4.36 -3.69 2.31
CA ILE A 220 4.10 -2.81 3.45
C ILE A 220 5.45 -2.32 3.98
N ILE A 221 5.58 -1.01 4.14
CA ILE A 221 6.83 -0.31 4.46
C ILE A 221 6.60 0.60 5.67
N LEU A 222 7.47 0.52 6.67
CA LEU A 222 7.52 1.47 7.77
C LEU A 222 8.49 2.60 7.37
N PRO A 223 8.02 3.80 7.00
CA PRO A 223 8.89 4.91 6.59
C PRO A 223 9.71 5.45 7.78
N ASN A 224 10.81 6.13 7.47
CA ASN A 224 11.46 6.98 8.46
C ASN A 224 10.57 8.21 8.73
N ILE A 225 9.99 8.29 9.94
CA ILE A 225 9.04 9.34 10.31
C ILE A 225 9.57 10.76 10.12
N LYS A 226 10.89 10.98 10.27
CA LYS A 226 11.54 12.30 10.07
C LYS A 226 11.60 12.73 8.60
N LEU A 227 11.41 11.80 7.66
CA LEU A 227 11.46 12.03 6.21
C LEU A 227 10.09 11.93 5.56
N LEU A 228 9.07 11.41 6.26
CA LEU A 228 7.76 11.11 5.70
C LEU A 228 7.08 12.35 5.12
N ASP A 229 7.11 13.48 5.82
CA ASP A 229 6.41 14.69 5.37
C ASP A 229 7.10 15.34 4.17
N LYS A 230 8.45 15.36 4.14
CA LYS A 230 9.22 15.73 2.94
C LYS A 230 8.95 14.82 1.74
N ILE A 231 8.71 13.52 1.99
CA ILE A 231 8.34 12.57 0.94
C ILE A 231 6.93 12.89 0.42
N LYS A 232 5.94 13.15 1.28
CA LYS A 232 4.59 13.58 0.89
C LYS A 232 4.60 14.84 0.03
N GLU A 233 5.38 15.86 0.40
CA GLU A 233 5.55 17.09 -0.38
C GLU A 233 6.11 16.84 -1.80
N SER A 234 6.89 15.76 -1.98
CA SER A 234 7.48 15.38 -3.27
C SER A 234 6.59 14.46 -4.14
N LEU A 235 5.41 14.10 -3.64
CA LEU A 235 4.43 13.21 -4.26
C LEU A 235 3.18 13.99 -4.65
N LEU A 236 2.44 13.46 -5.62
CA LEU A 236 1.18 14.05 -6.07
C LEU A 236 0.02 13.53 -5.23
N THR A 237 -0.96 14.39 -4.93
CA THR A 237 -2.26 13.95 -4.39
C THR A 237 -3.10 13.24 -5.46
N GLN A 238 -4.18 12.58 -5.06
CA GLN A 238 -5.14 11.95 -5.98
C GLN A 238 -5.62 12.91 -7.09
N GLU A 239 -5.98 14.14 -6.73
CA GLU A 239 -6.50 15.15 -7.66
C GLU A 239 -5.42 15.58 -8.66
N GLN A 240 -4.22 15.90 -8.16
CA GLN A 240 -3.08 16.28 -9.00
C GLN A 240 -2.65 15.16 -9.94
N TYR A 241 -2.72 13.91 -9.49
CA TYR A 241 -2.48 12.73 -10.31
C TYR A 241 -3.55 12.61 -11.41
N ASN A 242 -4.83 12.67 -11.05
CA ASN A 242 -5.94 12.57 -12.01
C ASN A 242 -5.85 13.65 -13.10
N LEU A 243 -5.53 14.90 -12.72
CA LEU A 243 -5.31 16.00 -13.66
C LEU A 243 -4.16 15.72 -14.63
N LYS A 244 -2.98 15.30 -14.14
CA LYS A 244 -1.84 14.96 -15.02
C LYS A 244 -2.11 13.80 -15.96
N ILE A 245 -2.84 12.76 -15.51
CA ILE A 245 -3.22 11.65 -16.38
C ILE A 245 -4.23 12.11 -17.46
N LEU A 246 -5.11 13.06 -17.15
CA LEU A 246 -6.01 13.68 -18.14
C LEU A 246 -5.23 14.53 -19.15
N GLU A 247 -4.31 15.39 -18.70
CA GLU A 247 -3.42 16.19 -19.55
C GLU A 247 -2.60 15.32 -20.52
N GLN A 248 -2.04 14.21 -20.03
CA GLN A 248 -1.32 13.23 -20.85
C GLN A 248 -2.22 12.64 -21.94
N LYS A 249 -3.44 12.20 -21.59
CA LYS A 249 -4.42 11.67 -22.56
C LYS A 249 -4.80 12.70 -23.62
N VAL A 250 -5.07 13.95 -23.22
CA VAL A 250 -5.37 15.04 -24.16
C VAL A 250 -4.18 15.30 -25.10
N THR A 251 -2.96 15.28 -24.57
CA THR A 251 -1.73 15.48 -25.36
C THR A 251 -1.52 14.35 -26.36
N MET A 252 -1.74 13.09 -25.97
CA MET A 252 -1.67 11.94 -26.89
C MET A 252 -2.74 12.03 -27.98
N ASN A 253 -4.01 12.28 -27.61
CA ASN A 253 -5.09 12.43 -28.58
C ASN A 253 -4.81 13.56 -29.59
N HIS A 254 -4.30 14.71 -29.12
CA HIS A 254 -3.91 15.82 -30.01
C HIS A 254 -2.74 15.45 -30.93
N LEU A 255 -1.75 14.72 -30.41
CA LEU A 255 -0.63 14.22 -31.21
C LEU A 255 -1.11 13.26 -32.30
N GLU A 256 -1.97 12.29 -31.96
CA GLU A 256 -2.60 11.36 -32.91
C GLU A 256 -3.40 12.10 -33.98
N ILE A 257 -4.25 13.06 -33.60
CA ILE A 257 -4.99 13.91 -34.54
C ILE A 257 -4.04 14.67 -35.48
N SER A 258 -2.93 15.23 -34.95
CA SER A 258 -1.95 15.95 -35.78
C SER A 258 -1.19 15.03 -36.75
N GLN A 259 -0.90 13.79 -36.34
CA GLN A 259 -0.26 12.77 -37.18
C GLN A 259 -1.20 12.25 -38.27
N VAL A 260 -2.48 12.04 -37.95
CA VAL A 260 -3.52 11.70 -38.92
C VAL A 260 -3.76 12.86 -39.90
N CYS A 261 -3.65 14.11 -39.46
CA CYS A 261 -3.80 15.28 -40.34
C CYS A 261 -2.59 15.45 -41.30
N THR A 262 -1.37 15.28 -40.81
CA THR A 262 -0.15 15.34 -41.64
C THR A 262 -0.05 14.17 -42.63
N THR A 263 -0.37 12.95 -42.22
CA THR A 263 -0.42 11.79 -43.15
C THR A 263 -1.52 11.94 -44.21
N LYS A 264 -2.71 12.45 -43.86
CA LYS A 264 -3.76 12.76 -44.85
C LYS A 264 -3.37 13.88 -45.81
N THR A 265 -2.63 14.89 -45.36
CA THR A 265 -2.17 15.97 -46.26
C THR A 265 -1.01 15.54 -47.15
N LEU A 266 -0.11 14.66 -46.68
CA LEU A 266 0.87 13.98 -47.53
C LEU A 266 0.19 13.15 -48.62
N LEU A 267 -0.70 12.22 -48.26
CA LEU A 267 -1.44 11.40 -49.23
C LEU A 267 -2.24 12.24 -50.24
N ASN A 268 -2.88 13.33 -49.81
CA ASN A 268 -3.60 14.23 -50.71
C ASN A 268 -2.67 15.05 -51.63
N ASN A 269 -1.43 15.31 -51.22
CA ASN A 269 -0.41 15.93 -52.07
C ASN A 269 0.15 14.92 -53.07
N ASP A 270 0.42 13.68 -52.64
CA ASP A 270 0.88 12.58 -53.52
C ASP A 270 -0.17 12.27 -54.59
N LEU A 271 -1.46 12.17 -54.22
CA LEU A 271 -2.57 12.03 -55.16
C LEU A 271 -2.69 13.22 -56.12
N LYS A 272 -2.35 14.45 -55.69
CA LYS A 272 -2.29 15.62 -56.59
C LYS A 272 -1.11 15.57 -57.55
N ILE A 273 0.03 15.03 -57.13
CA ILE A 273 1.21 14.85 -57.99
C ILE A 273 0.91 13.79 -59.06
N ILE A 274 0.41 12.62 -58.65
CA ILE A 274 0.03 11.52 -59.56
C ILE A 274 -1.00 11.98 -60.60
N ASN A 275 -2.06 12.68 -60.18
CA ASN A 275 -3.08 13.20 -61.11
C ASN A 275 -2.54 14.28 -62.08
N LYS A 276 -1.46 14.98 -61.70
CA LYS A 276 -0.82 15.98 -62.57
C LYS A 276 0.10 15.31 -63.59
N GLU A 277 0.82 14.26 -63.18
CA GLU A 277 1.63 13.45 -64.09
C GLU A 277 0.78 12.73 -65.14
N THR A 278 -0.34 12.10 -64.74
CA THR A 278 -1.25 11.42 -65.68
C THR A 278 -1.89 12.38 -66.69
N GLN A 279 -2.25 13.59 -66.28
CA GLN A 279 -2.71 14.64 -67.20
C GLN A 279 -1.61 15.08 -68.20
N THR A 280 -0.34 15.17 -67.76
CA THR A 280 0.77 15.51 -68.67
C THR A 280 1.14 14.38 -69.63
N HIS A 281 0.88 13.11 -69.28
CA HIS A 281 1.07 11.98 -70.19
C HIS A 281 -0.06 11.92 -71.24
N CYS A 282 -1.32 12.03 -70.82
CA CYS A 282 -2.47 11.98 -71.72
C CYS A 282 -2.46 13.12 -72.77
N ASN A 283 -1.97 14.31 -72.40
CA ASN A 283 -1.82 15.44 -73.32
C ASN A 283 -0.67 15.26 -74.34
N LYS A 284 0.27 14.32 -74.16
CA LYS A 284 1.30 14.01 -75.16
C LYS A 284 0.78 13.06 -76.23
N ASP A 285 -0.03 12.08 -75.84
CA ASP A 285 -0.54 11.07 -76.77
C ASP A 285 -1.62 11.62 -77.71
N GLN A 286 -2.35 12.68 -77.31
CA GLN A 286 -3.31 13.38 -78.16
C GLN A 286 -2.69 14.27 -79.25
N ILE A 287 -1.40 14.63 -79.16
CA ILE A 287 -0.72 15.49 -80.16
C ILE A 287 -0.18 14.66 -81.35
N ILE A 288 -0.06 13.33 -81.20
CA ILE A 288 0.51 12.45 -82.23
C ILE A 288 -0.55 11.98 -83.25
N LEU A 289 -1.84 12.07 -82.91
CA LEU A 289 -2.95 11.51 -83.71
C LEU A 289 -3.67 12.50 -84.65
N SER A 290 -3.23 13.77 -84.73
CA SER A 290 -3.92 14.81 -85.53
C SER A 290 -3.21 15.26 -86.81
N ASN A 291 -2.09 14.64 -87.20
CA ASN A 291 -1.24 15.09 -88.33
C ASN A 291 -1.11 14.05 -89.47
N VAL A 292 -2.17 13.30 -89.77
CA VAL A 292 -2.25 12.46 -90.99
C VAL A 292 -3.65 12.55 -91.62
N SER A 293 -3.83 13.51 -92.53
CA SER A 293 -4.81 13.55 -93.64
C SER A 293 -4.58 14.82 -94.46
#